data_AF-W6A7A5-F1
#
_entry.id   AF-W6A7A5-F1
#
_cell.length_a   1.000
_cell.length_b   1.000
_cell.length_c   1.000
_cell.angle_alpha   90.00
_cell.angle_beta   90.00
_cell.angle_gamma   90.00
#
_symmetry.space_group_name_H-M   'P 1'
#
loop_
_entity.id
_entity.type
_entity.pdbx_description
1 polymer ?
#
loop_
_entity_poly.entity_id
_entity_poly.type
_entity_poly.pdbx_seq_one_letter_code
_entity_poly.pdbx_strand_id
1 'polypeptide(L)'
;MSNYSVLQEFTFSNSIKWFKEFFSNKLDELKSGLLEAPEHEMMGDLNLDVTTLNTIFSNIKQSLSEINNFKDLEDFIEEHTIKIQQGQDEQISLQNELVDAIKENPSNIHEKITEIIFKMQVGNIVKTCSKALEISRNLNNKLGIDTSFSEIDIEDINYIIDTELSKSADRLKNWSTQNPNQAENYKDELKILLSDEDIKAKKDAIEIIEHYFSTIIGNEIDDEEISNLTPGAIDKNSKIVIFNQGIIICEELYSKIHLSHQLLTAI
;
A
#
# COMPACT_ATOMS: atom_id res chain seq x y z
N MET A 1 24.86 1.41 -20.82
CA MET A 1 24.27 1.72 -22.15
C MET A 1 22.88 1.11 -22.15
N SER A 2 21.87 1.99 -22.08
CA SER A 2 20.48 1.65 -21.76
C SER A 2 19.86 0.65 -22.74
N ASN A 3 19.13 -0.35 -22.23
CA ASN A 3 18.29 -1.28 -23.00
C ASN A 3 17.00 -0.61 -23.51
N TYR A 4 16.78 0.67 -23.20
CA TYR A 4 15.56 1.40 -23.48
C TYR A 4 15.82 2.49 -24.50
N SER A 5 15.00 2.55 -25.54
CA SER A 5 15.12 3.57 -26.58
C SER A 5 14.43 4.88 -26.17
N VAL A 6 13.33 4.78 -25.41
CA VAL A 6 12.49 5.90 -25.00
C VAL A 6 12.19 5.83 -23.50
N LEU A 7 12.00 6.98 -22.84
CA LEU A 7 11.65 7.07 -21.42
C LEU A 7 10.43 6.24 -21.02
N GLN A 8 9.40 6.23 -21.87
CA GLN A 8 8.20 5.45 -21.59
C GLN A 8 8.51 3.95 -21.46
N GLU A 9 9.37 3.40 -22.31
CA GLU A 9 9.77 1.98 -22.25
C GLU A 9 10.49 1.69 -20.93
N PHE A 10 11.41 2.57 -20.53
CA PHE A 10 12.13 2.47 -19.26
C PHE A 10 11.17 2.50 -18.06
N THR A 11 10.32 3.52 -17.99
CA THR A 11 9.41 3.71 -16.85
C THR A 11 8.39 2.57 -16.79
N PHE A 12 7.80 2.16 -17.91
CA PHE A 12 6.79 1.10 -17.93
C PHE A 12 7.38 -0.26 -17.60
N SER A 13 8.51 -0.64 -18.22
CA SER A 13 9.14 -1.94 -17.96
C SER A 13 9.52 -2.09 -16.49
N ASN A 14 10.16 -1.07 -15.91
CA ASN A 14 10.58 -1.12 -14.50
C ASN A 14 9.38 -1.03 -13.54
N SER A 15 8.34 -0.25 -13.87
CA SER A 15 7.12 -0.16 -13.06
C SER A 15 6.34 -1.47 -13.02
N ILE A 16 6.20 -2.16 -14.16
CA ILE A 16 5.51 -3.46 -14.21
C ILE A 16 6.29 -4.50 -13.41
N LYS A 17 7.62 -4.54 -13.59
CA LYS A 17 8.48 -5.46 -12.83
C LYS A 17 8.34 -5.21 -11.33
N TRP A 18 8.51 -3.95 -10.91
CA TRP A 18 8.33 -3.54 -9.52
C TRP A 18 6.96 -3.93 -9.00
N PHE A 19 5.88 -3.62 -9.74
CA PHE A 19 4.52 -3.90 -9.30
C PHE A 19 4.31 -5.38 -9.05
N LYS A 20 4.74 -6.25 -9.98
CA LYS A 20 4.60 -7.71 -9.81
C LYS A 20 5.35 -8.21 -8.58
N GLU A 21 6.59 -7.79 -8.40
CA GLU A 21 7.42 -8.22 -7.28
C GLU A 21 6.87 -7.69 -5.95
N PHE A 22 6.62 -6.38 -5.87
CA PHE A 22 6.12 -5.70 -4.68
C PHE A 22 4.73 -6.21 -4.27
N PHE A 23 3.80 -6.29 -5.23
CA PHE A 23 2.44 -6.77 -4.97
C PHE A 23 2.45 -8.24 -4.55
N SER A 24 3.24 -9.10 -5.20
CA SER A 24 3.34 -10.52 -4.81
C SER A 24 3.90 -10.67 -3.40
N ASN A 25 4.90 -9.88 -3.01
CA ASN A 25 5.46 -9.93 -1.66
C ASN A 25 4.42 -9.49 -0.62
N LYS A 26 3.72 -8.37 -0.85
CA LYS A 26 2.64 -7.92 0.04
C LYS A 26 1.48 -8.91 0.12
N LEU A 27 1.19 -9.59 -0.97
CA LEU A 27 0.20 -10.66 -1.02
C LEU A 27 0.65 -11.87 -0.18
N ASP A 28 1.92 -12.27 -0.26
CA ASP A 28 2.46 -13.37 0.53
C ASP A 28 2.57 -13.03 2.03
N GLU A 29 2.92 -11.78 2.37
CA GLU A 29 2.87 -11.26 3.75
C GLU A 29 1.44 -11.31 4.30
N LEU A 30 0.45 -10.84 3.52
CA LEU A 30 -0.96 -10.91 3.90
C LEU A 30 -1.40 -12.37 4.11
N LYS A 31 -1.00 -13.29 3.23
CA LYS A 31 -1.32 -14.70 3.36
C LYS A 31 -0.77 -15.27 4.66
N SER A 32 0.50 -14.98 4.95
CA SER A 32 1.18 -15.47 6.15
C SER A 32 0.53 -14.89 7.39
N GLY A 33 0.26 -13.58 7.41
CA GLY A 33 -0.44 -12.91 8.52
C GLY A 33 -1.84 -13.47 8.78
N LEU A 34 -2.61 -13.82 7.74
CA LEU A 34 -3.95 -14.41 7.91
C LEU A 34 -3.92 -15.88 8.36
N LEU A 35 -2.89 -16.64 8.00
CA LEU A 35 -2.75 -18.07 8.35
C LEU A 35 -2.03 -18.30 9.69
N GLU A 36 -1.16 -17.37 10.09
CA GLU A 36 -0.35 -17.45 11.30
C GLU A 36 -0.91 -16.63 12.47
N ALA A 37 -1.96 -15.82 12.24
CA ALA A 37 -2.66 -15.13 13.31
C ALA A 37 -3.14 -16.15 14.35
N PRO A 38 -2.85 -15.96 15.65
CA PRO A 38 -3.43 -16.76 16.71
C PRO A 38 -4.95 -16.74 16.55
N GLU A 39 -5.63 -17.88 16.75
CA GLU A 39 -7.10 -18.07 16.67
C GLU A 39 -7.92 -17.06 17.52
N HIS A 40 -7.28 -16.14 18.25
CA HIS A 40 -7.88 -15.21 19.19
C HIS A 40 -7.59 -13.71 18.95
N GLU A 41 -6.72 -13.32 18.00
CA GLU A 41 -6.28 -11.90 17.93
C GLU A 41 -6.82 -11.07 16.75
N MET A 42 -7.30 -11.68 15.66
CA MET A 42 -7.64 -10.89 14.46
C MET A 42 -9.08 -10.38 14.40
N MET A 43 -10.05 -11.10 14.97
CA MET A 43 -11.44 -10.68 15.24
C MET A 43 -12.12 -11.89 15.91
N GLY A 44 -12.83 -11.68 17.02
CA GLY A 44 -13.44 -12.77 17.79
C GLY A 44 -14.18 -13.81 16.92
N ASP A 45 -13.90 -15.09 17.17
CA ASP A 45 -14.59 -16.29 16.64
C ASP A 45 -14.73 -16.39 15.10
N LEU A 46 -14.02 -15.57 14.31
CA LEU A 46 -14.03 -15.65 12.85
C LEU A 46 -12.99 -16.65 12.32
N ASN A 47 -13.42 -17.89 12.15
CA ASN A 47 -12.67 -18.87 11.38
C ASN A 47 -12.71 -18.51 9.88
N LEU A 48 -11.55 -18.17 9.31
CA LEU A 48 -11.40 -17.94 7.86
C LEU A 48 -11.43 -19.26 7.10
N ASP A 49 -12.07 -19.29 5.91
CA ASP A 49 -12.04 -20.47 5.06
C ASP A 49 -10.71 -20.55 4.30
N VAL A 50 -9.83 -21.46 4.74
CA VAL A 50 -8.50 -21.66 4.16
C VAL A 50 -8.55 -22.10 2.69
N THR A 51 -9.60 -22.82 2.28
CA THR A 51 -9.75 -23.28 0.89
C THR A 51 -10.12 -22.11 -0.02
N THR A 52 -11.10 -21.31 0.39
CA THR A 52 -11.50 -20.08 -0.31
C THR A 52 -10.31 -19.14 -0.38
N LEU A 53 -9.63 -18.88 0.74
CA LEU A 53 -8.45 -18.03 0.82
C LEU A 53 -7.38 -18.47 -0.19
N ASN A 54 -6.99 -19.75 -0.19
CA ASN A 54 -6.01 -20.28 -1.15
C ASN A 54 -6.45 -20.13 -2.62
N THR A 55 -7.75 -20.27 -2.89
CA THR A 55 -8.31 -20.10 -4.23
C THR A 55 -8.20 -18.64 -4.68
N ILE A 56 -8.59 -17.67 -3.83
CA ILE A 56 -8.49 -16.25 -4.17
C ILE A 56 -7.03 -15.86 -4.38
N PHE A 57 -6.12 -16.28 -3.48
CA PHE A 57 -4.68 -16.03 -3.63
C PHE A 57 -4.13 -16.54 -4.96
N SER A 58 -4.51 -17.76 -5.35
CA SER A 58 -4.06 -18.38 -6.61
C SER A 58 -4.57 -17.61 -7.83
N ASN A 59 -5.85 -17.21 -7.82
CA ASN A 59 -6.46 -16.44 -8.90
C ASN A 59 -5.77 -15.09 -9.08
N ILE A 60 -5.52 -14.36 -7.99
CA ILE A 60 -4.82 -13.08 -8.05
C ILE A 60 -3.39 -13.24 -8.56
N LYS A 61 -2.65 -14.25 -8.09
CA LYS A 61 -1.29 -14.51 -8.61
C LYS A 61 -1.30 -14.85 -10.10
N GLN A 62 -2.33 -15.55 -10.57
CA GLN A 62 -2.51 -15.79 -11.99
C GLN A 62 -2.76 -14.48 -12.75
N SER A 63 -3.73 -13.66 -12.33
CA SER A 63 -4.02 -12.36 -12.95
C SER A 63 -2.79 -11.44 -12.96
N LEU A 64 -2.00 -11.44 -11.87
CA LEU A 64 -0.74 -10.68 -11.78
C LEU A 64 0.29 -11.15 -12.82
N SER A 65 0.35 -12.45 -13.09
CA SER A 65 1.28 -13.01 -14.08
C SER A 65 0.94 -12.56 -15.52
N GLU A 66 -0.34 -12.29 -15.78
CA GLU A 66 -0.87 -11.90 -17.09
C GLU A 66 -0.62 -10.44 -17.46
N ILE A 67 -0.17 -9.59 -16.52
CA ILE A 67 0.17 -8.18 -16.78
C ILE A 67 1.43 -8.09 -17.64
N ASN A 68 1.31 -7.71 -18.92
CA ASN A 68 2.45 -7.63 -19.84
C ASN A 68 2.80 -6.21 -20.26
N ASN A 69 1.84 -5.29 -20.16
CA ASN A 69 2.02 -3.89 -20.53
C ASN A 69 1.37 -2.96 -19.48
N PHE A 70 1.59 -1.66 -19.64
CA PHE A 70 1.12 -0.67 -18.65
C PHE A 70 -0.41 -0.54 -18.62
N LYS A 71 -1.09 -0.83 -19.74
CA LYS A 71 -2.55 -0.88 -19.76
C LYS A 71 -3.08 -2.06 -18.96
N ASP A 72 -2.51 -3.25 -19.12
CA ASP A 72 -2.90 -4.42 -18.32
C ASP A 72 -2.72 -4.15 -16.82
N LEU A 73 -1.67 -3.39 -16.46
CA LEU A 73 -1.42 -2.94 -15.09
C LEU A 73 -2.52 -1.99 -14.60
N GLU A 74 -2.91 -1.00 -15.41
CA GLU A 74 -3.99 -0.07 -15.07
C GLU A 74 -5.34 -0.78 -14.96
N ASP A 75 -5.63 -1.72 -15.86
CA ASP A 75 -6.84 -2.54 -15.84
C ASP A 75 -6.89 -3.40 -14.56
N PHE A 76 -5.77 -4.03 -14.17
CA PHE A 76 -5.66 -4.79 -12.92
C PHE A 76 -5.91 -3.90 -11.69
N ILE A 77 -5.32 -2.70 -11.67
CA ILE A 77 -5.51 -1.73 -10.59
C ILE A 77 -6.98 -1.32 -10.52
N GLU A 78 -7.62 -1.02 -11.65
CA GLU A 78 -9.02 -0.60 -11.68
C GLU A 78 -9.97 -1.70 -11.21
N GLU A 79 -9.73 -2.95 -11.60
CA GLU A 79 -10.52 -4.12 -11.20
C GLU A 79 -10.49 -4.35 -9.69
N HIS A 80 -9.31 -4.18 -9.09
CA HIS A 80 -9.08 -4.50 -7.68
C HIS A 80 -9.13 -3.26 -6.76
N THR A 81 -9.32 -2.06 -7.32
CA THR A 81 -9.59 -0.85 -6.54
C THR A 81 -11.06 -0.86 -6.09
N ILE A 82 -11.28 -0.65 -4.78
CA ILE A 82 -12.63 -0.52 -4.24
C ILE A 82 -13.22 0.81 -4.74
N LYS A 83 -14.12 0.74 -5.73
CA LYS A 83 -14.80 1.91 -6.30
C LYS A 83 -15.85 2.44 -5.33
N ILE A 84 -15.56 3.57 -4.69
CA ILE A 84 -16.53 4.27 -3.83
C ILE A 84 -17.33 5.27 -4.68
N GLN A 85 -18.65 5.26 -4.55
CA GLN A 85 -19.47 6.35 -5.07
C GLN A 85 -19.18 7.63 -4.27
N GLN A 86 -18.82 8.72 -4.96
CA GLN A 86 -18.47 10.00 -4.35
C GLN A 86 -19.46 10.40 -3.24
N GLY A 87 -18.97 10.53 -2.00
CA GLY A 87 -19.75 11.01 -0.86
C GLY A 87 -20.08 9.98 0.23
N GLN A 88 -19.75 8.70 0.03
CA GLN A 88 -19.79 7.70 1.11
C GLN A 88 -18.39 7.45 1.67
N ASP A 89 -18.28 7.31 2.99
CA ASP A 89 -17.03 6.89 3.64
C ASP A 89 -16.69 5.46 3.21
N GLU A 90 -15.40 5.19 2.93
CA GLU A 90 -14.86 3.91 2.45
C GLU A 90 -15.28 2.75 3.39
N GLN A 91 -15.41 3.04 4.69
CA GLN A 91 -15.90 2.11 5.71
C GLN A 91 -17.39 1.79 5.63
N ILE A 92 -18.25 2.72 5.18
CA ILE A 92 -19.72 2.55 5.22
C ILE A 92 -20.22 1.62 4.12
N SER A 93 -19.68 1.73 2.90
CA SER A 93 -20.07 0.86 1.78
C SER A 93 -19.74 -0.61 2.04
N LEU A 94 -18.58 -0.86 2.67
CA LEU A 94 -18.08 -2.21 2.95
C LEU A 94 -18.78 -2.84 4.16
N GLN A 95 -19.13 -2.05 5.18
CA GLN A 95 -19.98 -2.52 6.28
C GLN A 95 -21.36 -2.95 5.79
N ASN A 96 -21.94 -2.23 4.82
CA ASN A 96 -23.21 -2.63 4.22
C ASN A 96 -23.07 -3.93 3.42
N GLU A 97 -22.02 -4.10 2.61
CA GLU A 97 -21.75 -5.36 1.88
C GLU A 97 -21.54 -6.54 2.84
N LEU A 98 -20.86 -6.32 3.98
CA LEU A 98 -20.68 -7.31 5.04
C LEU A 98 -22.01 -7.66 5.72
N VAL A 99 -22.81 -6.65 6.08
CA VAL A 99 -24.13 -6.82 6.72
C VAL A 99 -25.12 -7.52 5.79
N ASP A 100 -25.11 -7.20 4.50
CA ASP A 100 -25.99 -7.82 3.50
C ASP A 100 -25.54 -9.26 3.20
N ALA A 101 -24.24 -9.53 3.11
CA ALA A 101 -23.70 -10.88 3.02
C ALA A 101 -24.11 -11.78 4.19
N ILE A 102 -24.06 -11.24 5.42
CA ILE A 102 -24.50 -11.93 6.65
C ILE A 102 -26.01 -12.23 6.62
N LYS A 103 -26.83 -11.33 6.05
CA LYS A 103 -28.29 -11.51 5.94
C LYS A 103 -28.70 -12.50 4.86
N GLU A 104 -28.00 -12.52 3.73
CA GLU A 104 -28.39 -13.31 2.54
C GLU A 104 -27.87 -14.75 2.57
N ASN A 105 -26.72 -15.02 3.19
CA ASN A 105 -26.08 -16.35 3.19
C ASN A 105 -25.61 -16.80 4.58
N PRO A 106 -26.54 -17.05 5.53
CA PRO A 106 -26.19 -17.41 6.91
C PRO A 106 -25.42 -18.73 7.04
N SER A 107 -25.49 -19.63 6.04
CA SER A 107 -24.81 -20.93 6.07
C SER A 107 -23.35 -20.90 5.56
N ASN A 108 -22.97 -19.89 4.76
CA ASN A 108 -21.61 -19.74 4.19
C ASN A 108 -20.96 -18.42 4.66
N ILE A 109 -21.33 -17.96 5.84
CA ILE A 109 -20.94 -16.66 6.39
C ILE A 109 -19.41 -16.50 6.47
N HIS A 110 -18.69 -17.58 6.82
CA HIS A 110 -17.23 -17.58 6.94
C HIS A 110 -16.52 -17.40 5.60
N GLU A 111 -16.97 -18.09 4.56
CA GLU A 111 -16.47 -17.93 3.19
C GLU A 111 -16.64 -16.49 2.73
N LYS A 112 -17.84 -15.92 2.94
CA LYS A 112 -18.14 -14.57 2.45
C LYS A 112 -17.42 -13.47 3.22
N ILE A 113 -17.26 -13.63 4.53
CA ILE A 113 -16.43 -12.74 5.35
C ILE A 113 -14.97 -12.81 4.92
N THR A 114 -14.45 -14.02 4.64
CA THR A 114 -13.09 -14.22 4.12
C THR A 114 -12.88 -13.47 2.82
N GLU A 115 -13.82 -13.59 1.85
CA GLU A 115 -13.77 -12.84 0.59
C GLU A 115 -13.73 -11.32 0.79
N ILE A 116 -14.58 -10.79 1.68
CA ILE A 116 -14.69 -9.35 1.90
C ILE A 116 -13.42 -8.80 2.57
N ILE A 117 -12.95 -9.43 3.66
CA ILE A 117 -11.70 -9.04 4.33
C ILE A 117 -10.56 -9.04 3.34
N PHE A 118 -10.47 -10.10 2.53
CA PHE A 118 -9.40 -10.22 1.57
C PHE A 118 -9.47 -9.16 0.46
N LYS A 119 -10.66 -8.90 -0.10
CA LYS A 119 -10.90 -7.83 -1.09
C LYS A 119 -10.51 -6.46 -0.54
N MET A 120 -10.75 -6.20 0.75
CA MET A 120 -10.32 -4.98 1.43
C MET A 120 -8.80 -4.83 1.47
N GLN A 121 -8.10 -5.87 1.92
CA GLN A 121 -6.65 -5.83 2.03
C GLN A 121 -5.98 -5.71 0.66
N VAL A 122 -6.46 -6.45 -0.34
CA VAL A 122 -6.00 -6.32 -1.73
C VAL A 122 -6.26 -4.92 -2.27
N GLY A 123 -7.45 -4.37 -2.04
CA GLY A 123 -7.79 -3.01 -2.47
C GLY A 123 -6.86 -1.95 -1.88
N ASN A 124 -6.46 -2.11 -0.62
CA ASN A 124 -5.48 -1.24 0.02
C ASN A 124 -4.08 -1.35 -0.61
N ILE A 125 -3.60 -2.57 -0.84
CA ILE A 125 -2.31 -2.80 -1.51
C ILE A 125 -2.32 -2.16 -2.90
N VAL A 126 -3.38 -2.38 -3.69
CA VAL A 126 -3.55 -1.80 -5.03
C VAL A 126 -3.57 -0.27 -4.99
N LYS A 127 -4.30 0.33 -4.03
CA LYS A 127 -4.36 1.78 -3.85
C LYS A 127 -2.98 2.36 -3.54
N THR A 128 -2.21 1.70 -2.66
CA THR A 128 -0.84 2.08 -2.33
C THR A 128 0.09 1.96 -3.54
N CYS A 129 -0.03 0.88 -4.32
CA CYS A 129 0.74 0.72 -5.56
C CYS A 129 0.40 1.80 -6.60
N SER A 130 -0.89 2.11 -6.77
CA SER A 130 -1.36 3.14 -7.70
C SER A 130 -0.76 4.52 -7.40
N LYS A 131 -0.68 4.88 -6.12
CA LYS A 131 -0.02 6.12 -5.67
C LYS A 131 1.49 6.12 -5.93
N ALA A 132 2.17 4.98 -5.82
CA ALA A 132 3.59 4.90 -6.16
C ALA A 132 3.80 5.12 -7.67
N LEU A 133 2.96 4.50 -8.50
CA LEU A 133 3.02 4.63 -9.97
C LEU A 133 2.80 6.07 -10.48
N GLU A 134 2.30 6.98 -9.64
CA GLU A 134 2.30 8.42 -9.95
C GLU A 134 3.70 8.96 -10.22
N ILE A 135 4.76 8.38 -9.63
CA ILE A 135 6.16 8.75 -9.94
C ILE A 135 6.45 8.51 -11.42
N SER A 136 6.13 7.32 -11.93
CA SER A 136 6.33 6.97 -13.33
C SER A 136 5.50 7.82 -14.27
N ARG A 137 4.25 8.14 -13.89
CA ARG A 137 3.41 9.09 -14.64
C ARG A 137 4.02 10.50 -14.65
N ASN A 138 4.53 10.96 -13.52
CA ASN A 138 5.14 12.29 -13.40
C ASN A 138 6.45 12.41 -14.18
N LEU A 139 7.30 11.38 -14.18
CA LEU A 139 8.50 11.32 -15.02
C LEU A 139 8.12 11.48 -16.49
N ASN A 140 7.20 10.63 -16.97
CA ASN A 140 6.72 10.67 -18.36
C ASN A 140 6.08 12.02 -18.74
N ASN A 141 5.28 12.60 -17.85
CA ASN A 141 4.60 13.87 -18.11
C ASN A 141 5.56 15.07 -18.15
N LYS A 142 6.58 15.08 -17.28
CA LYS A 142 7.51 16.22 -17.15
C LYS A 142 8.66 16.16 -18.14
N LEU A 143 9.18 14.97 -18.41
CA LEU A 143 10.33 14.76 -19.29
C LEU A 143 9.91 14.44 -20.73
N GLY A 144 8.64 14.10 -20.96
CA GLY A 144 8.09 13.73 -22.26
C GLY A 144 8.11 12.22 -22.49
N ILE A 145 6.95 11.66 -22.83
CA ILE A 145 6.77 10.21 -23.06
C ILE A 145 7.65 9.68 -24.19
N ASP A 146 7.87 10.48 -25.23
CA ASP A 146 8.58 10.11 -26.45
C ASP A 146 10.05 10.56 -26.42
N THR A 147 10.51 11.10 -25.29
CA THR A 147 11.88 11.60 -25.14
C THR A 147 12.87 10.43 -25.19
N SER A 148 13.91 10.58 -26.02
CA SER A 148 14.97 9.59 -26.11
C SER A 148 15.64 9.42 -24.75
N PHE A 149 15.80 8.18 -24.31
CA PHE A 149 16.37 7.93 -22.98
C PHE A 149 17.80 8.45 -22.85
N SER A 150 18.54 8.51 -23.97
CA SER A 150 19.91 9.05 -24.00
C SER A 150 19.98 10.57 -23.83
N GLU A 151 18.87 11.28 -23.99
CA GLU A 151 18.79 12.74 -23.92
C GLU A 151 18.37 13.23 -22.53
N ILE A 152 18.02 12.30 -21.62
CA ILE A 152 17.55 12.62 -20.29
C ILE A 152 18.72 12.71 -19.32
N ASP A 153 18.79 13.82 -18.60
CA ASP A 153 19.72 13.96 -17.49
C ASP A 153 19.20 13.15 -16.29
N ILE A 154 20.10 12.37 -15.67
CA ILE A 154 19.79 11.63 -14.45
C ILE A 154 19.43 12.57 -13.30
N GLU A 155 19.97 13.79 -13.30
CA GLU A 155 19.67 14.82 -12.31
C GLU A 155 18.19 15.24 -12.37
N ASP A 156 17.59 15.29 -13.56
CA ASP A 156 16.15 15.59 -13.73
C ASP A 156 15.28 14.45 -13.20
N ILE A 157 15.68 13.18 -13.44
CA ILE A 157 14.98 12.00 -12.90
C ILE A 157 15.02 12.03 -11.36
N ASN A 158 16.22 12.25 -10.79
CA ASN A 158 16.40 12.35 -9.34
C ASN A 158 15.54 13.46 -8.75
N TYR A 159 15.58 14.65 -9.34
CA TYR A 159 14.80 15.80 -8.85
C TYR A 159 13.29 15.51 -8.84
N ILE A 160 12.76 14.88 -9.89
CA ILE A 160 11.32 14.53 -9.95
C ILE A 160 10.97 13.48 -8.89
N ILE A 161 11.81 12.45 -8.74
CA ILE A 161 11.63 11.41 -7.71
C ILE A 161 11.65 12.04 -6.31
N ASP A 162 12.69 12.82 -5.99
CA ASP A 162 12.85 13.43 -4.68
C ASP A 162 11.73 14.40 -4.35
N THR A 163 11.21 15.12 -5.35
CA THR A 163 10.04 15.98 -5.18
C THR A 163 8.80 15.18 -4.77
N GLU A 164 8.55 14.04 -5.41
CA GLU A 164 7.39 13.20 -5.07
C GLU A 164 7.55 12.47 -3.72
N LEU A 165 8.77 12.05 -3.39
CA LEU A 165 9.09 11.45 -2.09
C LEU A 165 8.93 12.45 -0.95
N SER A 166 9.41 13.69 -1.14
CA SER A 166 9.35 14.75 -0.14
C SER A 166 7.91 15.06 0.28
N LYS A 167 6.97 15.08 -0.66
CA LYS A 167 5.54 15.29 -0.34
C LYS A 167 4.99 14.25 0.64
N SER A 168 5.34 12.98 0.44
CA SER A 168 4.87 11.88 1.30
C SER A 168 5.66 11.85 2.62
N ALA A 169 6.96 12.14 2.59
CA ALA A 169 7.80 12.27 3.79
C ALA A 169 7.35 13.44 4.70
N ASP A 170 6.96 14.57 4.12
CA ASP A 170 6.40 15.71 4.87
C ASP A 170 5.07 15.37 5.55
N ARG A 171 4.23 14.54 4.92
CA ARG A 171 3.02 14.02 5.56
C ARG A 171 3.35 13.15 6.77
N LEU A 172 4.34 12.28 6.66
CA LEU A 172 4.80 11.44 7.77
C LEU A 172 5.40 12.29 8.90
N LYS A 173 6.19 13.30 8.55
CA LYS A 173 6.74 14.28 9.50
C LYS A 173 5.66 15.04 10.26
N ASN A 174 4.63 15.51 9.55
CA ASN A 174 3.50 16.21 10.15
C ASN A 174 2.73 15.30 11.11
N TRP A 175 2.45 14.06 10.70
CA TRP A 175 1.84 13.05 11.58
C TRP A 175 2.71 12.78 12.81
N SER A 176 4.03 12.63 12.62
CA SER A 176 5.00 12.36 13.69
C SER A 176 5.08 13.51 14.71
N THR A 177 4.96 14.75 14.23
CA THR A 177 4.93 15.94 15.11
C THR A 177 3.67 15.98 15.97
N GLN A 178 2.55 15.48 15.44
CA GLN A 178 1.28 15.34 16.16
C GLN A 178 1.28 14.15 17.13
N ASN A 179 2.17 13.18 16.92
CA ASN A 179 2.27 11.93 17.68
C ASN A 179 3.70 11.67 18.20
N PRO A 180 4.26 12.57 19.04
CA PRO A 180 5.69 12.58 19.37
C PRO A 180 6.16 11.34 20.13
N ASN A 181 5.31 10.72 20.97
CA ASN A 181 5.65 9.50 21.69
C ASN A 181 5.94 8.35 20.72
N GLN A 182 5.21 8.30 19.61
CA GLN A 182 5.35 7.27 18.60
C GLN A 182 6.55 7.57 17.70
N ALA A 183 6.71 8.84 17.33
CA ALA A 183 7.82 9.31 16.52
C ALA A 183 9.21 9.04 17.13
N GLU A 184 9.32 8.98 18.47
CA GLU A 184 10.59 8.71 19.14
C GLU A 184 11.20 7.36 18.74
N ASN A 185 10.37 6.36 18.41
CA ASN A 185 10.81 5.01 18.04
C ASN A 185 11.48 4.92 16.67
N TYR A 186 11.30 5.93 15.80
CA TYR A 186 11.84 5.94 14.44
C TYR A 186 12.40 7.31 14.02
N LYS A 187 12.74 8.16 15.01
CA LYS A 187 13.10 9.56 14.77
C LYS A 187 14.36 9.72 13.90
N ASP A 188 15.28 8.76 13.95
CA ASP A 188 16.55 8.85 13.25
C ASP A 188 16.36 8.44 11.79
N GLU A 189 15.53 7.42 11.54
CA GLU A 189 15.05 7.02 10.23
C GLU A 189 14.27 8.15 9.56
N LEU A 190 13.39 8.82 10.29
CA LEU A 190 12.63 9.97 9.76
C LEU A 190 13.55 11.11 9.31
N LYS A 191 14.68 11.33 9.99
CA LYS A 191 15.67 12.33 9.55
C LYS A 191 16.32 11.93 8.23
N ILE A 192 16.65 10.65 8.06
CA ILE A 192 17.20 10.13 6.79
C ILE A 192 16.21 10.38 5.66
N LEU A 193 14.92 10.07 5.85
CA LEU A 193 13.88 10.29 4.83
C LEU A 193 13.75 11.74 4.39
N LEU A 194 13.93 12.68 5.32
CA LEU A 194 13.81 14.14 5.10
C LEU A 194 15.09 14.81 4.63
N SER A 195 16.20 14.08 4.53
CA SER A 195 17.51 14.60 4.12
C SER A 195 17.78 14.38 2.63
N ASP A 196 18.93 14.86 2.15
CA ASP A 196 19.43 14.65 0.79
C ASP A 196 20.23 13.33 0.65
N GLU A 197 20.06 12.40 1.60
CA GLU A 197 20.66 11.06 1.52
C GLU A 197 20.15 10.27 0.31
N ASP A 198 20.97 9.33 -0.16
CA ASP A 198 20.64 8.56 -1.36
C ASP A 198 19.41 7.66 -1.18
N ILE A 199 18.82 7.23 -2.31
CA ILE A 199 17.59 6.44 -2.30
C ILE A 199 17.72 5.12 -1.55
N LYS A 200 18.93 4.54 -1.45
CA LYS A 200 19.17 3.29 -0.75
C LYS A 200 19.11 3.52 0.76
N ALA A 201 19.75 4.58 1.26
CA ALA A 201 19.63 4.97 2.67
C ALA A 201 18.18 5.27 3.05
N LYS A 202 17.43 5.96 2.18
CA LYS A 202 15.99 6.19 2.37
C LYS A 202 15.17 4.90 2.38
N LYS A 203 15.52 3.93 1.52
CA LYS A 203 14.90 2.59 1.50
C LYS A 203 15.10 1.84 2.82
N ASP A 204 16.33 1.78 3.30
CA ASP A 204 16.65 1.10 4.56
C ASP A 204 15.92 1.77 5.75
N ALA A 205 15.84 3.11 5.75
CA ALA A 205 15.12 3.86 6.79
C ALA A 205 13.60 3.63 6.77
N ILE A 206 12.96 3.60 5.59
CA ILE A 206 11.51 3.39 5.51
C ILE A 206 11.11 1.95 5.85
N GLU A 207 11.97 0.95 5.58
CA GLU A 207 11.75 -0.44 6.00
C GLU A 207 11.67 -0.56 7.53
N ILE A 208 12.51 0.16 8.26
CA ILE A 208 12.47 0.18 9.73
C ILE A 208 11.19 0.84 10.24
N ILE A 209 10.78 1.97 9.65
CA ILE A 209 9.55 2.67 10.02
C ILE A 209 8.31 1.81 9.71
N GLU A 210 8.29 1.13 8.56
CA GLU A 210 7.19 0.24 8.18
C GLU A 210 7.08 -0.95 9.14
N HIS A 211 8.22 -1.54 9.53
CA HIS A 211 8.26 -2.60 10.52
C HIS A 211 7.72 -2.12 11.89
N TYR A 212 8.04 -0.89 12.28
CA TYR A 212 7.44 -0.30 13.47
C TYR A 212 5.91 -0.18 13.37
N PHE A 213 5.40 0.35 12.26
CA PHE A 213 3.96 0.51 12.07
C PHE A 213 3.19 -0.82 11.97
N SER A 214 3.81 -1.89 11.47
CA SER A 214 3.20 -3.23 11.44
C SER A 214 3.09 -3.87 12.84
N THR A 215 3.88 -3.41 13.82
CA THR A 215 3.88 -3.97 15.19
C THR A 215 3.07 -3.15 16.20
N ILE A 216 2.67 -1.92 15.87
CA ILE A 216 2.14 -1.00 16.87
C ILE A 216 0.66 -1.19 17.21
N ILE A 217 -0.17 -1.57 16.23
CA ILE A 217 -1.62 -1.69 16.44
C ILE A 217 -1.94 -2.70 17.53
N GLY A 218 -1.24 -3.84 17.58
CA GLY A 218 -1.47 -4.88 18.59
C GLY A 218 -0.92 -4.57 19.98
N ASN A 219 -0.07 -3.54 20.12
CA ASN A 219 0.59 -3.21 21.39
C ASN A 219 -0.03 -1.99 22.10
N GLU A 220 -0.64 -1.06 21.36
CA GLU A 220 -1.08 0.24 21.88
C GLU A 220 -2.61 0.40 21.96
N ILE A 221 -3.36 -0.47 21.27
CA ILE A 221 -4.83 -0.46 21.27
C ILE A 221 -5.30 -1.62 22.15
N ASP A 222 -5.94 -1.31 23.27
CA ASP A 222 -6.46 -2.32 24.18
C ASP A 222 -7.86 -2.83 23.75
N ASP A 223 -8.24 -4.01 24.27
CA ASP A 223 -9.53 -4.65 23.98
C ASP A 223 -10.73 -3.75 24.33
N GLU A 224 -10.56 -2.83 25.28
CA GLU A 224 -11.60 -1.91 25.73
C GLU A 224 -11.83 -0.78 24.70
N GLU A 225 -10.77 -0.23 24.12
CA GLU A 225 -10.85 0.74 23.01
C GLU A 225 -11.46 0.12 21.75
N ILE A 226 -11.14 -1.15 21.45
CA ILE A 226 -11.76 -1.90 20.33
C ILE A 226 -13.26 -2.14 20.60
N SER A 227 -13.60 -2.56 21.83
CA SER A 227 -14.99 -2.85 22.22
C SER A 227 -15.88 -1.60 22.21
N ASN A 228 -15.30 -0.41 22.34
CA ASN A 228 -16.00 0.87 22.32
C ASN A 228 -16.20 1.46 20.90
N LEU A 229 -15.61 0.86 19.86
CA LEU A 229 -15.87 1.24 18.47
C LEU A 229 -17.30 0.84 18.06
N THR A 230 -18.21 1.80 18.05
CA THR A 230 -19.58 1.58 17.57
C THR A 230 -19.68 1.92 16.07
N PRO A 231 -20.24 1.01 15.24
CA PRO A 231 -20.50 1.30 13.83
C PRO A 231 -21.41 2.53 13.68
N GLY A 232 -20.94 3.56 12.96
CA GLY A 232 -21.66 4.82 12.72
C GLY A 232 -21.24 6.02 13.57
N ALA A 233 -20.30 5.87 14.51
CA ALA A 233 -19.79 6.96 15.35
C ALA A 233 -18.26 6.91 15.54
N ILE A 234 -17.51 6.53 14.49
CA ILE A 234 -16.05 6.54 14.54
C ILE A 234 -15.58 8.01 14.63
N ASP A 235 -15.11 8.42 15.81
CA ASP A 235 -14.51 9.73 16.01
C ASP A 235 -13.21 9.82 15.19
N LYS A 236 -13.09 10.87 14.39
CA LYS A 236 -11.87 11.17 13.62
C LYS A 236 -10.64 11.39 14.52
N ASN A 237 -10.87 11.68 15.80
CA ASN A 237 -9.83 11.83 16.81
C ASN A 237 -9.57 10.53 17.61
N SER A 238 -10.25 9.43 17.27
CA SER A 238 -9.94 8.13 17.90
C SER A 238 -8.52 7.70 17.56
N LYS A 239 -7.83 7.08 18.53
CA LYS A 239 -6.46 6.60 18.35
C LYS A 239 -6.34 5.69 17.14
N ILE A 240 -7.30 4.78 16.94
CA ILE A 240 -7.32 3.83 15.82
C ILE A 240 -7.34 4.56 14.47
N VAL A 241 -8.15 5.62 14.32
CA VAL A 241 -8.16 6.42 13.09
C VAL A 241 -6.84 7.16 12.89
N ILE A 242 -6.27 7.75 13.94
CA ILE A 242 -4.99 8.46 13.88
C ILE A 242 -3.85 7.50 13.50
N PHE A 243 -3.80 6.31 14.11
CA PHE A 243 -2.80 5.29 13.79
C PHE A 243 -2.94 4.77 12.36
N ASN A 244 -4.17 4.47 11.92
CA ASN A 244 -4.42 4.05 10.54
C ASN A 244 -3.98 5.12 9.52
N GLN A 245 -4.15 6.41 9.83
CA GLN A 245 -3.62 7.47 8.98
C GLN A 245 -2.09 7.42 8.89
N GLY A 246 -1.40 7.17 10.01
CA GLY A 246 0.05 7.01 10.05
C GLY A 246 0.52 5.85 9.19
N ILE A 247 -0.13 4.69 9.31
CA ILE A 247 0.15 3.48 8.53
C ILE A 247 -0.03 3.75 7.03
N ILE A 248 -1.16 4.35 6.62
CA ILE A 248 -1.43 4.66 5.21
C ILE A 248 -0.37 5.60 4.63
N ILE A 249 0.07 6.60 5.41
CA ILE A 249 1.13 7.53 4.98
C ILE A 249 2.47 6.78 4.84
N CYS A 250 2.78 5.91 5.80
CA CYS A 250 4.00 5.11 5.80
C CYS A 250 4.02 4.14 4.60
N GLU A 251 2.96 3.37 4.38
CA GLU A 251 2.84 2.44 3.27
C GLU A 251 2.96 3.12 1.90
N GLU A 252 2.36 4.31 1.76
CA GLU A 252 2.49 5.14 0.55
C GLU A 252 3.94 5.57 0.32
N LEU A 253 4.65 6.00 1.36
CA LEU A 253 6.04 6.42 1.24
C LEU A 253 6.96 5.22 0.97
N TYR A 254 6.71 4.10 1.64
CA TYR A 254 7.41 2.83 1.46
C TYR A 254 7.32 2.35 0.01
N SER A 255 6.11 2.27 -0.56
CA SER A 255 5.91 1.82 -1.94
C SER A 255 6.58 2.76 -2.95
N LYS A 256 6.49 4.08 -2.73
CA LYS A 256 7.17 5.08 -3.55
C LYS A 256 8.69 4.92 -3.52
N ILE A 257 9.29 4.79 -2.34
CA ILE A 257 10.74 4.61 -2.20
C ILE A 257 11.21 3.32 -2.87
N HIS A 258 10.47 2.22 -2.73
CA HIS A 258 10.80 0.96 -3.41
C HIS A 258 10.75 1.09 -4.93
N LEU A 259 9.73 1.75 -5.49
CA LEU A 259 9.66 2.00 -6.93
C LEU A 259 10.80 2.91 -7.39
N SER A 260 11.05 4.00 -6.68
CA SER A 260 12.16 4.91 -6.95
C SER A 260 13.51 4.20 -6.94
N HIS A 261 13.75 3.33 -5.97
CA HIS A 261 14.96 2.52 -5.91
C HIS A 261 15.10 1.59 -7.12
N GLN A 262 14.00 0.93 -7.53
CA GLN A 262 13.99 0.08 -8.72
C GLN A 262 14.29 0.89 -10.00
N LEU A 263 13.73 2.08 -10.13
CA LEU A 263 13.97 2.96 -11.27
C LEU A 263 15.43 3.41 -11.31
N LEU A 264 15.96 3.94 -10.21
CA LEU A 264 17.32 4.49 -10.18
C LEU A 264 18.41 3.43 -10.30
N THR A 265 18.18 2.20 -9.85
CA THR A 265 19.13 1.09 -10.03
C THR A 265 19.12 0.51 -11.45
N ALA A 266 18.10 0.82 -12.25
CA ALA A 266 17.99 0.35 -13.63
C ALA A 266 18.62 1.30 -14.67
N ILE A 267 19.13 2.46 -14.24
CA ILE A 267 19.84 3.46 -15.06
C ILE A 267 21.32 3.09 -15.15
#